data_AF-A0A1Z5H611-F1
#
_entry.id   AF-A0A1Z5H611-F1
#
_cell.length_a   1.000
_cell.length_b   1.000
_cell.length_c   1.000
_cell.angle_alpha   90.00
_cell.angle_beta   90.00
_cell.angle_gamma   90.00
#
_symmetry.space_group_name_H-M   'P 1'
#
loop_
_entity.id
_entity.type
_entity.pdbx_description
1 polymer ?
#
loop_
_entity_poly.entity_id
_entity_poly.type
_entity_poly.pdbx_seq_one_letter_code
_entity_poly.pdbx_strand_id
1 'polypeptide(L)' 'MNYALIGTLMLFVATLGGWLIVRFKDTNKSKQVKWALFVLYFWLLNFIQLIMLAVAHYLMR' A
#
# COMPACT_ATOMS: atom_id res chain seq x y z
N MET A 1 -4.72 2.37 22.18
CA MET A 1 -4.16 1.94 20.88
C MET A 1 -5.29 1.89 19.88
N ASN A 2 -5.51 2.93 19.08
CA ASN A 2 -6.67 2.99 18.20
C ASN A 2 -6.33 2.36 16.85
N TYR A 3 -6.53 1.05 16.75
CA TYR A 3 -6.20 0.24 15.56
C TYR A 3 -6.92 0.74 14.30
N ALA A 4 -8.09 1.36 14.45
CA ALA A 4 -8.81 2.01 13.37
C ALA A 4 -7.98 3.14 12.72
N LEU A 5 -7.31 3.96 13.54
CA LEU A 5 -6.52 5.11 13.08
C LEU A 5 -5.28 4.66 12.30
N ILE A 6 -4.65 3.57 12.73
CA ILE A 6 -3.51 2.96 12.04
C ILE A 6 -3.96 2.36 10.70
N GLY A 7 -5.09 1.65 10.67
CA GLY A 7 -5.65 1.10 9.43
C GLY A 7 -6.04 2.18 8.42
N THR A 8 -6.61 3.30 8.86
CA THR A 8 -6.96 4.43 7.98
C THR A 8 -5.72 5.09 7.37
N LEU A 9 -4.64 5.24 8.15
CA LEU A 9 -3.36 5.77 7.66
C LEU A 9 -2.71 4.85 6.61
N MET A 10 -2.74 3.53 6.83
CA MET A 10 -2.23 2.56 5.86
C MET A 10 -3.00 2.62 4.54
N LEU A 11 -4.34 2.69 4.61
CA LEU A 11 -5.19 2.86 3.43
C LEU A 11 -4.85 4.14 2.68
N PHE A 12 -4.72 5.28 3.38
CA PHE A 12 -4.42 6.56 2.74
C PHE A 12 -3.09 6.55 1.98
N VAL A 13 -2.03 6.00 2.58
CA VAL A 13 -0.71 5.92 1.97
C VAL A 13 -0.73 5.00 0.75
N ALA A 14 -1.41 3.86 0.84
CA ALA A 14 -1.44 2.89 -0.23
C ALA A 14 -2.31 3.37 -1.41
N THR A 15 -3.43 4.05 -1.16
CA THR A 15 -4.27 4.66 -2.19
C THR A 15 -3.58 5.84 -2.88
N LEU A 16 -2.93 6.73 -2.11
CA LEU A 16 -2.22 7.89 -2.67
C LEU A 16 -0.97 7.49 -3.44
N GLY A 17 -0.15 6.59 -2.89
CA GLY A 17 1.07 6.10 -3.55
C GLY A 17 0.75 5.38 -4.86
N GLY A 18 -0.30 4.56 -4.86
CA GLY A 18 -0.81 3.97 -6.07
C GLY A 18 -1.29 5.02 -7.08
N TRP A 19 -2.14 5.96 -6.66
CA TRP A 19 -2.71 6.99 -7.56
C TRP A 19 -1.59 7.76 -8.26
N LEU A 20 -0.54 8.12 -7.51
CA LEU A 20 0.60 8.86 -8.01
C LEU A 20 1.34 8.08 -9.12
N ILE A 21 1.55 6.77 -8.94
CA ILE A 21 2.20 5.89 -9.94
C ILE A 21 1.39 5.80 -11.24
N VAL A 22 0.05 5.77 -11.16
CA VAL A 22 -0.83 5.76 -12.34
C VAL A 22 -0.78 7.09 -13.08
N ARG A 23 -0.72 8.21 -12.33
CA ARG A 23 -0.80 9.57 -12.89
C ARG A 23 0.50 10.04 -13.55
N PHE A 24 1.67 9.60 -13.09
CA PHE A 24 2.96 10.10 -13.59
C PHE A 24 3.50 9.41 -14.85
N LYS A 25 2.93 8.28 -15.29
CA LYS A 25 3.49 7.50 -16.40
C LYS A 25 2.59 7.49 -17.63
N ASP A 26 2.36 8.66 -18.21
CA ASP A 26 1.89 8.79 -19.59
C ASP A 26 2.97 8.30 -20.54
N THR A 27 2.72 7.18 -21.23
CA THR A 27 3.25 6.77 -22.54
C THR A 27 2.82 5.32 -22.78
N ASN A 28 1.91 5.16 -23.74
CA ASN A 28 1.64 4.02 -24.61
C ASN A 28 1.56 2.57 -24.05
N LYS A 29 0.39 1.94 -24.35
CA LYS A 29 0.17 0.52 -24.71
C LYS A 29 -0.04 -0.60 -23.66
N SER A 30 -0.11 -0.35 -22.35
CA SER A 30 -0.58 -1.43 -21.45
C SER A 30 -1.27 -0.94 -20.18
N LYS A 31 -2.52 -0.51 -20.33
CA LYS A 31 -3.36 -0.02 -19.22
C LYS A 31 -3.64 -1.13 -18.18
N GLN A 32 -3.78 -2.37 -18.62
CA GLN A 32 -4.07 -3.53 -17.77
C GLN A 32 -2.87 -3.98 -16.92
N VAL A 33 -1.66 -4.02 -17.50
CA VAL A 33 -0.43 -4.39 -16.77
C VAL A 33 -0.09 -3.35 -15.71
N LYS A 34 -0.36 -2.06 -15.96
CA LYS A 34 -0.18 -0.99 -14.95
C LYS A 34 -1.11 -1.17 -13.75
N TRP A 35 -2.37 -1.54 -13.98
CA TRP A 35 -3.31 -1.84 -12.91
C TRP A 35 -2.87 -3.06 -12.11
N ALA A 36 -2.41 -4.13 -12.77
CA ALA A 36 -1.87 -5.30 -12.07
C ALA A 36 -0.65 -4.94 -11.20
N LEU A 37 0.29 -4.14 -11.73
CA LEU A 37 1.46 -3.68 -10.98
C LEU A 37 1.09 -2.74 -9.83
N PHE A 38 0.09 -1.88 -9.99
CA PHE A 38 -0.44 -1.06 -8.92
C PHE A 38 -1.02 -1.92 -7.80
N VAL A 39 -1.87 -2.89 -8.15
CA VAL A 39 -2.52 -3.75 -7.17
C VAL A 39 -1.48 -4.59 -6.44
N LEU A 40 -0.49 -5.09 -7.17
CA LEU A 40 0.64 -5.83 -6.61
C LEU A 40 1.46 -4.95 -5.65
N TYR A 41 1.77 -3.71 -6.04
CA TYR A 41 2.51 -2.75 -5.21
C TYR A 41 1.73 -2.37 -3.95
N PHE A 42 0.43 -2.11 -4.08
CA PHE A 42 -0.48 -1.83 -2.97
C PHE A 42 -0.49 -3.00 -1.98
N TRP A 43 -0.64 -4.23 -2.49
CA TRP A 43 -0.65 -5.44 -1.67
C TRP A 43 0.69 -5.68 -0.98
N LEU A 44 1.81 -5.46 -1.67
CA LEU A 44 3.14 -5.62 -1.09
C LEU A 44 3.38 -4.63 0.05
N LEU A 45 3.02 -3.35 -0.15
CA LEU A 45 3.10 -2.34 0.91
C LEU A 45 2.24 -2.69 2.11
N ASN A 46 1.01 -3.15 1.88
CA ASN A 46 0.10 -3.55 2.95
C ASN A 46 0.66 -4.75 3.73
N PHE A 47 1.25 -5.73 3.04
CA PHE A 47 1.91 -6.87 3.68
C PHE A 47 3.09 -6.43 4.57
N ILE A 48 3.95 -5.56 4.06
CA ILE A 48 5.09 -5.02 4.83
C ILE A 48 4.60 -4.29 6.09
N GLN A 49 3.54 -3.51 5.94
CA GLN A 49 2.89 -2.79 7.02
C GLN A 49 2.32 -3.73 8.09
N LEU A 50 1.64 -4.81 7.70
CA LEU A 50 1.15 -5.84 8.62
C LEU A 50 2.29 -6.58 9.35
N ILE A 51 3.37 -6.90 8.64
CA ILE A 51 4.56 -7.53 9.24
C ILE A 51 5.17 -6.62 10.30
N MET A 52 5.37 -5.33 9.99
CA MET A 52 5.89 -4.37 10.98
C MET A 52 4.99 -4.26 12.21
N LEU A 53 3.66 -4.27 12.02
CA LEU A 53 2.70 -4.18 13.10
C LEU A 53 2.71 -5.44 13.98
N ALA A 54 2.85 -6.62 13.37
CA ALA A 54 3.01 -7.89 14.08
C ALA A 54 4.33 -7.94 14.88
N VAL A 55 5.44 -7.49 14.28
CA VAL A 55 6.74 -7.41 14.95
C VAL A 55 6.69 -6.43 16.13
N ALA A 56 6.10 -5.25 15.95
CA ALA A 56 5.92 -4.27 17.02
C ALA A 56 5.06 -4.83 18.16
N HIS A 57 3.97 -5.53 17.85
CA HIS A 57 3.14 -6.18 18.87
C HIS A 57 3.88 -7.31 19.60
N TYR A 58 4.73 -8.06 18.91
CA TYR A 58 5.57 -9.08 19.53
C TYR A 58 6.63 -8.48 20.47
N LEU A 59 7.26 -7.37 20.08
CA LEU A 59 8.24 -6.65 20.91
C LEU A 59 7.63 -5.91 22.11
N MET A 60 6.36 -5.52 22.02
CA MET A 60 5.62 -4.92 23.15
C MET A 60 5.03 -5.96 24.11
N ARG A 61 5.09 -7.25 23.76
CA ARG A 61 4.70 -8.36 24.62
C ARG A 61 5.90 -8.86 25.41
#